data_AF-A0A972KUU1-F1
#
_entry.id   AF-A0A972KUU1-F1
#
_cell.length_a   1.000
_cell.length_b   1.000
_cell.length_c   1.000
_cell.angle_alpha   90.00
_cell.angle_beta   90.00
_cell.angle_gamma   90.00
#
_symmetry.space_group_name_H-M   'P 1'
#
loop_
_entity.id
_entity.type
_entity.pdbx_description
1 polymer ?
#
loop_
_entity_poly.entity_id
_entity_poly.type
_entity_poly.pdbx_seq_one_letter_code
_entity_poly.pdbx_strand_id
1 'polypeptide(L)'
;MKHKPMKYQTGVVLITSLVILLVMTVLGVTAIQSTVLEERMAGNFRDRHLAFQAAEAALRNGETWMLSLGSAPIPDSTGSTGVVNKLSTLPSTWNWSSSSAGFVTVNGLEWAVATPERVINSSPKRLIEEIKFINDGDMTIGTAQAKEGNMQYRITARGTGGTDNAMVIAQVVFSRRY
;
A
#
# COMPACT_ATOMS: atom_id res chain seq x y z
N MET A 1 58.84 -66.14 -21.97
CA MET A 1 57.55 -65.42 -22.00
C MET A 1 57.46 -64.55 -20.76
N LYS A 2 57.42 -63.21 -20.88
CA LYS A 2 57.39 -62.29 -19.72
C LYS A 2 55.94 -62.05 -19.29
N HIS A 3 55.56 -62.48 -18.09
CA HIS A 3 54.24 -62.20 -17.52
C HIS A 3 54.16 -60.72 -17.10
N LYS A 4 53.21 -59.98 -17.68
CA LYS A 4 52.91 -58.59 -17.31
C LYS A 4 52.15 -58.60 -15.97
N PRO A 5 52.65 -57.96 -14.91
CA PRO A 5 51.93 -57.94 -13.63
C PRO A 5 50.63 -57.13 -13.78
N MET A 6 49.52 -57.73 -13.34
CA MET A 6 48.22 -57.06 -13.27
C MET A 6 48.26 -56.03 -12.15
N LYS A 7 48.13 -54.75 -12.50
CA LYS A 7 48.05 -53.65 -11.53
C LYS A 7 46.72 -53.80 -10.75
N TYR A 8 46.82 -54.01 -9.45
CA TYR A 8 45.66 -53.95 -8.55
C TYR A 8 45.14 -52.51 -8.51
N GLN A 9 43.89 -52.30 -8.93
CA GLN A 9 43.19 -51.04 -8.75
C GLN A 9 42.80 -50.91 -7.27
N THR A 10 43.42 -49.97 -6.56
CA THR A 10 43.03 -49.59 -5.21
C THR A 10 41.82 -48.65 -5.28
N GLY A 11 40.73 -49.06 -4.66
CA GLY A 11 39.40 -48.46 -4.78
C GLY A 11 39.26 -47.07 -4.13
N VAL A 12 39.63 -46.02 -4.87
CA VAL A 12 39.42 -44.61 -4.50
C VAL A 12 38.16 -44.01 -5.16
N VAL A 13 37.59 -44.70 -6.16
CA VAL A 13 36.46 -44.24 -6.97
C VAL A 13 35.24 -43.84 -6.13
N LEU A 14 34.91 -44.58 -5.08
CA LEU A 14 33.77 -44.28 -4.21
C LEU A 14 33.95 -42.92 -3.50
N ILE A 15 35.15 -42.66 -2.98
CA ILE A 15 35.45 -41.43 -2.25
C ILE A 15 35.40 -40.24 -3.19
N THR A 16 36.00 -40.34 -4.38
CA THR A 16 35.96 -39.25 -5.36
C THR A 16 34.54 -38.98 -5.84
N SER A 17 33.73 -40.03 -6.05
CA SER A 17 32.33 -39.89 -6.44
C SER A 17 31.51 -39.18 -5.37
N LEU A 18 31.71 -39.53 -4.09
CA LEU A 18 31.01 -38.89 -2.97
C LEU A 18 31.38 -37.42 -2.81
N VAL A 19 32.67 -37.07 -2.96
CA VAL A 19 33.14 -35.69 -2.89
C VAL A 19 32.52 -34.86 -4.01
N ILE A 20 32.51 -35.37 -5.25
CA ILE A 20 31.90 -34.67 -6.39
C ILE A 20 30.38 -34.51 -6.18
N LEU A 21 29.70 -35.55 -5.71
CA LEU A 21 28.27 -35.51 -5.39
C LEU A 21 27.97 -34.45 -4.31
N LEU A 22 28.77 -34.41 -3.25
CA LEU A 22 28.64 -33.43 -2.17
C LEU A 22 28.78 -32.00 -2.70
N VAL A 23 29.82 -31.75 -3.50
CA VAL A 23 30.07 -30.43 -4.09
C VAL A 23 28.90 -30.01 -4.99
N MET A 24 28.41 -30.89 -5.87
CA MET A 24 27.24 -30.61 -6.70
C MET A 24 25.99 -30.34 -5.88
N THR A 25 25.78 -31.07 -4.78
CA THR A 25 24.63 -30.88 -3.90
C THR A 25 24.68 -29.51 -3.24
N VAL A 26 25.84 -29.11 -2.71
CA VAL A 26 26.02 -27.78 -2.09
C VAL A 26 25.73 -26.68 -3.10
N LEU A 27 26.30 -26.76 -4.31
CA LEU A 27 26.06 -25.78 -5.38
C LEU A 27 24.57 -25.72 -5.76
N GLY A 28 23.91 -26.87 -5.89
CA GLY A 28 22.48 -26.95 -6.18
C GLY A 28 21.63 -26.30 -5.09
N VAL A 29 21.93 -26.56 -3.82
CA VAL A 29 21.22 -25.98 -2.67
C VAL A 29 21.42 -24.47 -2.60
N THR A 30 22.65 -23.96 -2.81
CA THR A 30 22.92 -22.52 -2.79
C THR A 30 22.17 -21.78 -3.91
N ALA A 31 22.09 -22.36 -5.10
CA ALA A 31 21.32 -21.80 -6.21
C ALA A 31 19.82 -21.69 -5.84
N ILE A 32 19.23 -22.76 -5.31
CA ILE A 32 17.82 -22.79 -4.87
C ILE A 32 17.56 -21.75 -3.78
N GLN A 33 18.44 -21.64 -2.79
CA GLN A 33 18.30 -20.65 -1.71
C GLN A 33 18.26 -19.21 -2.26
N SER A 34 19.09 -18.91 -3.26
CA SER A 34 19.12 -17.60 -3.89
C SER A 34 17.80 -17.31 -4.63
N THR A 35 17.30 -18.26 -5.42
CA THR A 35 15.99 -18.15 -6.09
C THR A 35 14.85 -17.92 -5.11
N VAL A 36 14.83 -18.63 -3.98
CA VAL A 36 13.78 -18.46 -2.96
C VAL A 36 13.81 -17.06 -2.34
N LEU A 37 15.01 -16.49 -2.11
CA LEU A 37 15.11 -15.12 -1.61
C LEU A 37 14.60 -14.10 -2.63
N GLU A 38 14.96 -14.26 -3.90
CA GLU A 38 14.46 -13.40 -4.99
C GLU A 38 12.94 -13.48 -5.13
N GLU A 39 12.36 -14.67 -5.05
CA GLU A 39 10.91 -14.87 -5.08
C GLU A 39 10.22 -14.15 -3.91
N ARG A 40 10.76 -14.27 -2.69
CA ARG A 40 10.20 -13.57 -1.51
C ARG A 40 10.31 -12.06 -1.63
N MET A 41 11.42 -11.55 -2.18
CA MET A 41 11.59 -10.12 -2.44
C MET A 41 10.62 -9.63 -3.52
N ALA A 42 10.45 -10.38 -4.61
CA ALA A 42 9.50 -10.07 -5.67
C ALA A 42 8.05 -10.09 -5.16
N GLY A 43 7.70 -11.07 -4.33
CA GLY A 43 6.39 -11.15 -3.67
C GLY A 43 6.11 -9.94 -2.78
N ASN A 44 7.05 -9.58 -1.90
CA ASN A 44 6.91 -8.41 -1.03
C ASN A 44 6.87 -7.09 -1.82
N PHE A 45 7.65 -6.98 -2.90
CA PHE A 45 7.62 -5.82 -3.78
C PHE A 45 6.27 -5.68 -4.47
N ARG A 46 5.74 -6.77 -5.04
CA ARG A 46 4.40 -6.79 -5.64
C ARG A 46 3.32 -6.42 -4.65
N ASP A 47 3.39 -6.95 -3.43
CA ASP A 47 2.42 -6.69 -2.36
C ASP A 47 2.39 -5.20 -1.96
N ARG A 48 3.58 -4.59 -1.77
CA ARG A 48 3.69 -3.14 -1.52
C ARG A 48 3.20 -2.30 -2.69
N HIS A 49 3.44 -2.72 -3.93
CA HIS A 49 2.98 -2.01 -5.11
C HIS A 49 1.45 -2.01 -5.21
N LEU A 50 0.80 -3.14 -4.90
CA LEU A 50 -0.65 -3.24 -4.80
C LEU A 50 -1.22 -2.33 -3.70
N ALA A 51 -0.57 -2.31 -2.52
CA ALA A 51 -0.94 -1.41 -1.44
C ALA A 51 -0.87 0.08 -1.86
N PHE A 52 0.17 0.45 -2.62
CA PHE A 52 0.34 1.80 -3.15
C PHE A 52 -0.74 2.17 -4.17
N GLN A 53 -1.03 1.28 -5.13
CA GLN A 53 -2.11 1.48 -6.10
C GLN A 53 -3.47 1.63 -5.43
N ALA A 54 -3.76 0.83 -4.41
CA ALA A 54 -4.98 0.94 -3.63
C ALA A 54 -5.08 2.29 -2.90
N ALA A 55 -3.98 2.76 -2.30
CA ALA A 55 -3.92 4.08 -1.68
C ALA A 55 -4.14 5.21 -2.71
N GLU A 56 -3.52 5.13 -3.89
CA GLU A 56 -3.69 6.12 -4.96
C GLU A 56 -5.14 6.16 -5.45
N ALA A 57 -5.77 5.00 -5.64
CA ALA A 57 -7.16 4.93 -6.05
C ALA A 57 -8.10 5.58 -5.01
N ALA A 58 -7.80 5.43 -3.72
CA ALA A 58 -8.54 6.12 -2.67
C ALA A 58 -8.27 7.63 -2.62
N LEU A 59 -7.04 8.09 -2.91
CA LEU A 59 -6.75 9.53 -3.07
C LEU A 59 -7.57 10.12 -4.23
N ARG A 60 -7.52 9.49 -5.41
CA ARG A 60 -8.27 9.92 -6.61
C ARG A 60 -9.78 9.93 -6.36
N ASN A 61 -10.31 8.95 -5.61
CA ASN A 61 -11.71 8.95 -5.20
C ASN A 61 -12.06 10.18 -4.35
N GLY A 62 -11.19 10.55 -3.41
CA GLY A 62 -11.37 11.75 -2.59
C GLY A 62 -11.36 13.04 -3.40
N GLU A 63 -10.43 13.16 -4.34
CA GLU A 63 -10.34 14.31 -5.26
C GLU A 63 -11.57 14.42 -6.16
N THR A 64 -11.99 13.31 -6.78
CA THR A 64 -13.18 13.27 -7.64
C THR A 64 -14.45 13.62 -6.86
N TRP A 65 -14.58 13.07 -5.65
CA TRP A 65 -15.68 13.43 -4.76
C TRP A 65 -15.65 14.92 -4.44
N MET A 66 -14.48 15.46 -4.07
CA MET A 66 -14.33 16.88 -3.77
C MET A 66 -14.71 17.74 -4.96
N LEU A 67 -14.33 17.37 -6.19
CA LEU A 67 -14.69 18.06 -7.44
C LEU A 67 -16.19 18.01 -7.76
N SER A 68 -16.89 16.96 -7.33
CA SER A 68 -18.32 16.80 -7.58
C SER A 68 -19.21 17.74 -6.74
N LEU A 69 -18.67 18.31 -5.66
CA LEU A 69 -19.43 19.19 -4.76
C LEU A 69 -19.68 20.55 -5.43
N GLY A 70 -20.91 21.06 -5.34
CA GLY A 70 -21.26 22.40 -5.83
C GLY A 70 -20.87 23.51 -4.87
N SER A 71 -20.73 23.20 -3.58
CA SER A 71 -20.35 24.13 -2.52
C SER A 71 -19.38 23.46 -1.56
N ALA A 72 -18.61 24.26 -0.83
CA ALA A 72 -17.71 23.80 0.19
C ALA A 72 -18.43 22.95 1.26
N PRO A 73 -17.98 21.72 1.55
CA PRO A 73 -18.50 20.96 2.68
C PRO A 73 -18.09 21.65 3.99
N ILE A 74 -19.00 21.64 4.97
CA ILE A 74 -18.73 22.17 6.32
C ILE A 74 -18.00 21.09 7.11
N PRO A 75 -16.73 21.30 7.54
CA PRO A 75 -16.01 20.29 8.31
C PRO A 75 -16.61 20.13 9.71
N ASP A 76 -16.64 18.90 10.20
CA ASP A 76 -17.03 18.58 11.57
C ASP A 76 -16.03 17.61 12.24
N SER A 77 -16.23 17.26 13.52
CA SER A 77 -15.30 16.36 14.22
C SER A 77 -15.53 14.87 13.92
N THR A 78 -16.64 14.52 13.25
CA THR A 78 -17.06 13.13 13.02
C THR A 78 -16.94 12.70 11.55
N GLY A 79 -16.75 13.65 10.65
CA GLY A 79 -16.75 13.54 9.20
C GLY A 79 -18.14 13.28 8.59
N SER A 80 -19.22 13.74 9.22
CA SER A 80 -20.60 13.48 8.74
C SER A 80 -20.84 14.05 7.33
N THR A 81 -20.17 15.15 7.01
CA THR A 81 -20.20 15.80 5.68
C THR A 81 -19.16 15.24 4.70
N GLY A 82 -18.39 14.22 5.10
CA GLY A 82 -17.28 13.66 4.34
C GLY A 82 -15.96 14.42 4.47
N VAL A 83 -15.94 15.53 5.23
CA VAL A 83 -14.73 16.28 5.59
C VAL A 83 -14.68 16.48 7.10
N VAL A 84 -13.51 16.28 7.68
CA VAL A 84 -13.25 16.54 9.10
C VAL A 84 -12.53 17.88 9.31
N ASN A 85 -12.68 18.43 10.52
CA ASN A 85 -11.81 19.50 11.00
C ASN A 85 -10.34 19.05 10.97
N LYS A 86 -9.41 19.99 10.78
CA LYS A 86 -7.96 19.72 10.84
C LYS A 86 -7.59 18.88 12.06
N LEU A 87 -7.00 17.71 11.85
CA LEU A 87 -6.51 16.89 12.95
C LEU A 87 -5.13 17.40 13.42
N SER A 88 -4.96 17.42 14.73
CA SER A 88 -3.74 17.87 15.40
C SER A 88 -2.62 16.81 15.43
N THR A 89 -2.93 15.55 15.12
CA THR A 89 -1.97 14.43 15.15
C THR A 89 -1.91 13.68 13.83
N LEU A 90 -0.71 13.60 13.26
CA LEU A 90 -0.34 12.72 12.14
C LEU A 90 -0.39 11.22 12.56
N PRO A 91 -0.37 10.26 11.61
CA PRO A 91 -1.19 9.04 11.63
C PRO A 91 -0.72 7.87 12.53
N SER A 92 0.10 8.10 13.57
CA SER A 92 0.64 7.00 14.39
C SER A 92 -0.37 6.34 15.33
N THR A 93 -1.56 6.93 15.54
CA THR A 93 -2.62 6.42 16.43
C THR A 93 -3.97 6.23 15.73
N TRP A 94 -4.04 6.39 14.41
CA TRP A 94 -5.30 6.26 13.70
C TRP A 94 -5.75 4.80 13.60
N ASN A 95 -6.93 4.55 14.16
CA ASN A 95 -7.60 3.29 14.01
C ASN A 95 -8.38 3.27 12.68
N TRP A 96 -7.74 2.78 11.63
CA TRP A 96 -8.36 2.59 10.30
C TRP A 96 -9.51 1.56 10.29
N SER A 97 -9.83 0.92 11.41
CA SER A 97 -10.98 0.02 11.53
C SER A 97 -12.28 0.73 11.92
N SER A 98 -12.23 1.94 12.49
CA SER A 98 -13.43 2.64 12.95
C SER A 98 -14.04 3.50 11.84
N SER A 99 -15.38 3.46 11.70
CA SER A 99 -16.14 4.45 10.92
C SER A 99 -16.13 5.85 11.58
N SER A 100 -15.60 5.93 12.80
CA SER A 100 -15.46 7.16 13.58
C SER A 100 -14.33 8.04 13.01
N ALA A 101 -14.60 9.34 12.89
CA ALA A 101 -13.70 10.39 12.38
C ALA A 101 -13.59 10.48 10.85
N GLY A 102 -14.67 10.21 10.09
CA GLY A 102 -14.75 10.57 8.66
C GLY A 102 -13.99 9.66 7.70
N PHE A 103 -13.53 8.50 8.15
CA PHE A 103 -12.91 7.52 7.24
C PHE A 103 -13.94 6.92 6.30
N VAL A 104 -13.74 7.14 5.01
CA VAL A 104 -14.60 6.60 3.95
C VAL A 104 -13.91 5.40 3.31
N THR A 105 -14.59 4.26 3.30
CA THR A 105 -14.17 3.08 2.54
C THR A 105 -14.47 3.29 1.06
N VAL A 106 -13.46 3.08 0.22
CA VAL A 106 -13.60 3.19 -1.23
C VAL A 106 -13.96 1.82 -1.80
N ASN A 107 -15.27 1.63 -2.00
CA ASN A 107 -15.84 0.40 -2.53
C ASN A 107 -15.54 0.25 -4.04
N GLY A 108 -15.42 -0.99 -4.51
CA GLY A 108 -15.20 -1.30 -5.93
C GLY A 108 -13.76 -1.57 -6.32
N LEU A 109 -12.83 -1.56 -5.36
CA LEU A 109 -11.43 -1.98 -5.53
C LEU A 109 -11.16 -3.34 -4.90
N GLU A 110 -12.00 -3.77 -3.95
CA GLU A 110 -12.15 -5.17 -3.59
C GLU A 110 -12.95 -5.87 -4.68
N TRP A 111 -12.33 -6.77 -5.44
CA TRP A 111 -13.10 -7.74 -6.20
C TRP A 111 -13.77 -8.71 -5.23
N ALA A 112 -15.01 -8.39 -4.87
CA ALA A 112 -15.95 -9.31 -4.26
C ALA A 112 -16.45 -10.29 -5.34
N VAL A 113 -15.69 -11.35 -5.59
CA VAL A 113 -16.17 -12.53 -6.32
C VAL A 113 -15.68 -13.78 -5.57
N ALA A 114 -16.60 -14.73 -5.36
CA ALA A 114 -16.44 -15.97 -4.61
C ALA A 114 -15.52 -17.02 -5.29
N THR A 115 -14.34 -16.61 -5.77
CA THR A 115 -13.28 -17.48 -6.33
C THR A 115 -11.90 -16.95 -5.94
N PRO A 116 -10.86 -17.80 -5.88
CA PRO A 116 -9.76 -17.63 -4.93
C PRO A 116 -8.63 -16.77 -5.51
N GLU A 117 -8.81 -15.45 -5.64
CA GLU A 117 -7.64 -14.55 -5.66
C GLU A 117 -8.04 -13.11 -5.36
N ARG A 118 -8.06 -12.82 -4.06
CA ARG A 118 -8.20 -11.47 -3.50
C ARG A 118 -6.98 -10.64 -3.92
N VAL A 119 -7.18 -9.67 -4.83
CA VAL A 119 -6.09 -8.80 -5.35
C VAL A 119 -5.53 -7.86 -4.27
N ILE A 120 -6.38 -7.39 -3.36
CA ILE A 120 -6.00 -6.59 -2.18
C ILE A 120 -6.74 -7.06 -0.94
N ASN A 121 -6.10 -6.97 0.21
CA ASN A 121 -6.54 -7.60 1.45
C ASN A 121 -7.81 -6.97 2.03
N SER A 122 -7.91 -5.64 1.93
CA SER A 122 -9.04 -4.84 2.38
C SER A 122 -9.21 -3.60 1.49
N SER A 123 -10.44 -3.11 1.38
CA SER A 123 -10.80 -1.91 0.64
C SER A 123 -10.01 -0.73 1.19
N PRO A 124 -9.40 0.08 0.32
CA PRO A 124 -8.66 1.23 0.78
C PRO A 124 -9.61 2.25 1.39
N LYS A 125 -9.09 3.02 2.33
CA LYS A 125 -9.84 4.05 3.06
C LYS A 125 -9.22 5.40 2.83
N ARG A 126 -10.05 6.44 2.81
CA ARG A 126 -9.62 7.84 2.74
C ARG A 126 -10.19 8.65 3.89
N LEU A 127 -9.44 9.67 4.30
CA LEU A 127 -9.91 10.76 5.14
C LEU A 127 -9.61 12.08 4.45
N ILE A 128 -10.53 13.03 4.56
CA ILE A 128 -10.34 14.39 4.07
C ILE A 128 -10.46 15.35 5.23
N GLU A 129 -9.42 16.14 5.48
CA GLU A 129 -9.42 17.20 6.50
C GLU A 129 -9.31 18.59 5.85
N GLU A 130 -10.01 19.58 6.39
CA GLU A 130 -9.81 21.00 6.02
C GLU A 130 -8.54 21.53 6.69
N ILE A 131 -7.57 22.03 5.92
CA ILE A 131 -6.30 22.56 6.45
C ILE A 131 -6.42 24.06 6.70
N LYS A 132 -6.93 24.78 5.71
CA LYS A 132 -6.97 26.25 5.69
C LYS A 132 -8.00 26.73 4.68
N PHE A 133 -8.73 27.77 5.06
CA PHE A 133 -9.49 28.60 4.16
C PHE A 133 -8.75 29.92 3.92
N ILE A 134 -8.63 30.33 2.65
CA ILE A 134 -8.05 31.60 2.23
C ILE A 134 -9.19 32.42 1.63
N ASN A 135 -9.62 33.45 2.36
CA ASN A 135 -10.58 34.43 1.89
C ASN A 135 -9.96 35.26 0.76
N ASP A 136 -10.74 35.57 -0.27
CA ASP A 136 -10.31 36.43 -1.39
C ASP A 136 -10.39 37.93 -1.07
N GLY A 137 -10.98 38.31 0.07
CA GLY A 137 -11.09 39.70 0.52
C GLY A 137 -12.21 39.86 1.53
N ASP A 138 -12.08 40.85 2.41
CA ASP A 138 -13.04 41.14 3.47
C ASP A 138 -14.31 41.80 2.90
N MET A 139 -15.28 40.98 2.50
CA MET A 139 -16.64 41.44 2.28
C MET A 139 -17.64 40.45 2.89
N THR A 140 -17.76 40.51 4.22
CA THR A 140 -18.92 39.93 4.91
C THR A 140 -19.91 41.02 5.30
N ILE A 141 -21.06 41.10 4.61
CA ILE A 141 -22.26 41.79 5.13
C ILE A 141 -23.23 40.70 5.59
N GLY A 142 -23.36 40.50 6.91
CA GLY A 142 -24.33 39.56 7.52
C GLY A 142 -23.70 38.36 8.24
N THR A 143 -24.54 37.51 8.83
CA THR A 143 -24.15 36.31 9.61
C THR A 143 -23.89 35.06 8.76
N ALA A 144 -24.11 35.14 7.44
CA ALA A 144 -23.81 34.07 6.50
C ALA A 144 -22.44 34.31 5.88
N GLN A 145 -21.44 33.56 6.34
CA GLN A 145 -20.13 33.48 5.69
C GLN A 145 -20.32 32.76 4.33
N ALA A 146 -20.54 33.52 3.26
CA ALA A 146 -20.27 33.02 1.92
C ALA A 146 -18.76 32.78 1.87
N LYS A 147 -18.33 31.52 2.02
CA LYS A 147 -16.92 31.15 1.92
C LYS A 147 -16.48 31.19 0.45
N GLU A 148 -16.54 32.34 -0.19
CA GLU A 148 -15.95 32.58 -1.51
C GLU A 148 -14.44 32.74 -1.33
N GLY A 149 -13.67 31.73 -1.74
CA GLY A 149 -12.23 31.72 -1.53
C GLY A 149 -11.61 30.37 -1.82
N ASN A 150 -10.29 30.28 -1.67
CA ASN A 150 -9.55 29.04 -1.90
C ASN A 150 -9.51 28.19 -0.64
N MET A 151 -10.05 26.97 -0.72
CA MET A 151 -10.03 25.98 0.35
C MET A 151 -8.95 24.94 0.12
N GLN A 152 -8.15 24.69 1.14
CA GLN A 152 -7.13 23.64 1.12
C GLN A 152 -7.56 22.48 2.00
N TYR A 153 -7.53 21.29 1.41
CA TYR A 153 -7.83 20.03 2.07
C TYR A 153 -6.59 19.14 2.06
N ARG A 154 -6.41 18.32 3.10
CA ARG A 154 -5.49 17.19 3.05
C ARG A 154 -6.31 15.93 2.88
N ILE A 155 -5.98 15.15 1.87
CA ILE A 155 -6.56 13.82 1.69
C ILE A 155 -5.50 12.83 2.14
N THR A 156 -5.84 12.00 3.12
CA THR A 156 -5.00 10.90 3.58
C THR A 156 -5.65 9.59 3.21
N ALA A 157 -4.96 8.74 2.45
CA ALA A 157 -5.44 7.43 2.08
C ALA A 157 -4.57 6.32 2.67
N ARG A 158 -5.21 5.20 2.97
CA ARG A 158 -4.58 3.94 3.36
C ARG A 158 -4.99 2.87 2.37
N GLY A 159 -3.99 2.22 1.77
CA GLY A 159 -4.16 1.01 0.98
C GLY A 159 -3.50 -0.18 1.65
N THR A 160 -4.04 -1.37 1.39
CA THR A 160 -3.43 -2.65 1.78
C THR A 160 -3.16 -3.48 0.54
N GLY A 161 -2.03 -4.19 0.52
CA GLY A 161 -1.67 -5.13 -0.54
C GLY A 161 -2.49 -6.42 -0.43
N GLY A 162 -2.10 -7.48 -1.13
CA GLY A 162 -2.68 -8.82 -0.96
C GLY A 162 -2.54 -9.41 0.45
N THR A 163 -1.64 -8.87 1.29
CA THR A 163 -1.53 -9.20 2.72
C THR A 163 -1.89 -8.01 3.64
N ASP A 164 -2.24 -8.31 4.90
CA ASP A 164 -2.44 -7.29 5.95
C ASP A 164 -1.16 -6.52 6.32
N ASN A 165 0.02 -7.11 6.05
CA ASN A 165 1.31 -6.54 6.43
C ASN A 165 1.79 -5.47 5.44
N ALA A 166 1.40 -5.58 4.17
CA ALA A 166 1.71 -4.55 3.18
C ALA A 166 0.69 -3.42 3.29
N MET A 167 1.01 -2.43 4.12
CA MET A 167 0.21 -1.21 4.27
C MET A 167 0.98 -0.01 3.75
N VAL A 168 0.31 0.83 2.98
CA VAL A 168 0.82 2.11 2.50
C VAL A 168 -0.15 3.22 2.89
N ILE A 169 0.40 4.31 3.43
CA ILE A 169 -0.34 5.54 3.68
C ILE A 169 0.20 6.61 2.75
N ALA A 170 -0.67 7.26 2.00
CA ALA A 170 -0.33 8.33 1.08
C ALA A 170 -1.14 9.59 1.43
N GLN A 171 -0.55 10.76 1.18
CA GLN A 171 -1.17 12.06 1.47
C GLN A 171 -1.00 13.00 0.29
N VAL A 172 -2.04 13.78 0.03
CA VAL A 172 -2.02 14.88 -0.94
C VAL A 172 -2.72 16.10 -0.36
N VAL A 173 -2.26 17.29 -0.77
CA VAL A 173 -2.95 18.54 -0.48
C VAL A 173 -3.71 18.96 -1.74
N PHE A 174 -5.03 19.07 -1.61
CA PHE A 174 -5.93 19.44 -2.68
C PHE A 174 -6.47 20.85 -2.41
N SER A 175 -6.33 21.76 -3.37
CA SER A 175 -6.87 23.11 -3.26
C SER A 175 -8.02 23.29 -4.24
N ARG A 176 -9.15 23.80 -3.76
CA ARG A 176 -10.31 24.11 -4.59
C ARG A 176 -10.93 25.43 -4.19
N ARG A 177 -11.28 26.21 -5.21
CA ARG A 177 -12.13 27.38 -5.08
C ARG A 177 -13.60 26.96 -5.19
N TYR A 178 -14.42 27.48 -4.29
CA TYR A 178 -15.87 27.36 -4.31
C TYR A 178 -16.49 28.72 -4.59
#